data_AF-X1ICY8-F1
#
_entry.id   AF-X1ICY8-F1
#
_cell.length_a   1.000
_cell.length_b   1.000
_cell.length_c   1.000
_cell.angle_alpha   90.00
_cell.angle_beta   90.00
_cell.angle_gamma   90.00
#
_symmetry.space_group_name_H-M   'P 1'
#
loop_
_entity.id
_entity.type
_entity.pdbx_description
1 polymer ?
#
loop_
_entity_poly.entity_id
_entity_poly.type
_entity_poly.pdbx_seq_one_letter_code
_entity_poly.pdbx_strand_id
1 'polypeptide(L)'
;LGAIMGSKNLKAIAVRGNGVIQIAKPKEFDLLCRDILPKIVQSETTKALSTWGTKSVRGKNAVCAIAFRHFQDGHMESLKGIDEQAFATYEQKRFSCVGCPISCRQIFRIDTGPYAGAEGEAIEGNSVQDFGAKLDIRYAPAIIKAHLLCNDLGLDIDTVAESVGWAFECYEKGLLTEGDTGGVRLKWGDHQTLMKLINQIAYRRGFGDILAEGVRRASGIIGRGSDELAVSMKGQDLYEDMRLPKGYALGAALSTRGGGHCSGSPMVEFSSH
;
A
#
# COMPACT_ATOMS: atom_id res chain seq x y z
N LEU A 1 9.85 -11.35 -0.87
CA LEU A 1 10.82 -11.79 0.17
C LEU A 1 10.25 -12.81 1.16
N GLY A 2 9.09 -12.54 1.78
CA GLY A 2 8.48 -13.46 2.77
C GLY A 2 8.31 -14.90 2.27
N ALA A 3 7.87 -15.09 1.02
CA ALA A 3 7.77 -16.41 0.40
C ALA A 3 9.11 -17.19 0.35
N ILE A 4 10.24 -16.49 0.15
CA ILE A 4 11.57 -17.13 0.15
C ILE A 4 11.93 -17.61 1.56
N MET A 5 11.65 -16.82 2.61
CA MET A 5 11.84 -17.26 3.99
C MET A 5 11.00 -18.51 4.30
N GLY A 6 9.72 -18.49 3.90
CA GLY A 6 8.81 -19.62 4.03
C GLY A 6 9.32 -20.88 3.31
N SER A 7 9.84 -20.75 2.08
CA SER A 7 10.41 -21.87 1.30
C SER A 7 11.62 -22.52 1.98
N LYS A 8 12.27 -21.80 2.90
CA LYS A 8 13.40 -22.29 3.70
C LYS A 8 12.99 -22.73 5.11
N ASN A 9 11.69 -22.83 5.38
CA ASN A 9 11.14 -23.11 6.71
C ASN A 9 11.65 -22.14 7.80
N LEU A 10 11.98 -20.89 7.43
CA LEU A 10 12.46 -19.87 8.35
C LEU A 10 11.28 -18.98 8.78
N LYS A 11 10.78 -19.19 9.99
CA LYS A 11 9.62 -18.43 10.51
C LYS A 11 9.96 -17.00 10.95
N ALA A 12 11.10 -16.81 11.62
CA ALA A 12 11.51 -15.52 12.17
C ALA A 12 13.02 -15.46 12.42
N ILE A 13 13.54 -14.25 12.57
CA ILE A 13 14.91 -13.98 13.03
C ILE A 13 14.78 -13.03 14.24
N ALA A 14 15.27 -13.46 15.40
CA ALA A 14 15.27 -12.65 16.63
C ALA A 14 16.70 -12.16 16.91
N VAL A 15 16.85 -10.85 17.13
CA VAL A 15 18.15 -10.22 17.36
C VAL A 15 18.08 -9.32 18.60
N ARG A 16 19.09 -9.41 19.48
CA ARG A 16 19.30 -8.50 20.60
C ARG A 16 20.79 -8.17 20.67
N GLY A 17 21.12 -6.89 20.76
CA GLY A 17 22.51 -6.42 20.88
C GLY A 17 22.62 -5.24 21.83
N ASN A 18 23.72 -5.18 22.55
CA ASN A 18 24.12 -4.06 23.43
C ASN A 18 25.46 -3.43 23.00
N GLY A 19 26.00 -3.86 21.86
CA GLY A 19 27.22 -3.31 21.29
C GLY A 19 27.04 -1.87 20.84
N VAL A 20 28.11 -1.09 20.90
CA VAL A 20 28.14 0.31 20.45
C VAL A 20 28.69 0.36 19.03
N ILE A 21 28.05 1.17 18.17
CA ILE A 21 28.54 1.45 16.82
C ILE A 21 29.69 2.46 16.96
N GLN A 22 30.90 2.07 16.54
CA GLN A 22 32.06 2.95 16.56
C GLN A 22 31.99 3.96 15.40
N ILE A 23 32.03 5.24 15.72
CA ILE A 23 32.03 6.34 14.74
C ILE A 23 33.47 6.79 14.52
N ALA A 24 33.93 6.81 13.26
CA ALA A 24 35.31 7.16 12.91
C ALA A 24 35.73 8.56 13.40
N LYS A 25 34.79 9.52 13.38
CA LYS A 25 35.01 10.91 13.82
C LYS A 25 33.83 11.44 14.65
N PRO A 26 33.74 11.11 15.96
CA PRO A 26 32.54 11.37 16.75
C PRO A 26 32.15 12.86 16.86
N LYS A 27 33.14 13.75 17.00
CA LYS A 27 32.90 15.20 17.13
C LYS A 27 32.36 15.81 15.83
N GLU A 28 32.94 15.44 14.68
CA GLU A 28 32.47 15.91 13.37
C GLU A 28 31.05 15.40 13.09
N PHE A 29 30.76 14.14 13.43
CA PHE A 29 29.43 13.56 13.29
C PHE A 29 28.37 14.28 14.14
N ASP A 30 28.64 14.53 15.43
CA ASP A 30 27.70 15.25 16.31
C ASP A 30 27.41 16.66 15.80
N LEU A 31 28.43 17.40 15.33
CA LEU A 31 28.24 18.72 14.73
C LEU A 31 27.35 18.67 13.49
N LEU A 32 27.54 17.69 12.60
CA LEU A 32 26.70 17.49 11.41
C LEU A 32 25.25 17.15 11.81
N CYS A 33 25.05 16.27 12.80
CA CYS A 33 23.71 15.95 13.28
C CYS A 33 22.98 17.19 13.82
N ARG A 34 23.68 18.04 14.59
CA ARG A 34 23.12 19.28 15.14
C ARG A 34 22.79 20.32 14.08
N ASP A 35 23.52 20.35 12.97
CA ASP A 35 23.23 21.24 11.84
C ASP A 35 22.04 20.74 10.98
N ILE A 36 21.97 19.42 10.73
CA ILE A 36 20.97 18.83 9.83
C ILE A 36 19.60 18.67 10.52
N LEU A 37 19.59 18.27 11.80
CA LEU A 37 18.34 17.95 12.50
C LEU A 37 17.32 19.10 12.49
N PRO A 38 17.69 20.37 12.78
CA PRO A 38 16.77 21.50 12.67
C PRO A 38 16.21 21.67 11.25
N LYS A 39 17.02 21.47 10.21
CA LYS A 39 16.59 21.60 8.80
C LYS A 39 15.52 20.57 8.47
N ILE A 40 15.68 19.33 8.94
CA ILE A 40 14.67 18.28 8.76
C ILE A 40 13.37 18.64 9.49
N VAL A 41 13.45 18.97 10.77
CA VAL A 41 12.28 19.20 11.63
C VAL A 41 11.49 20.44 11.18
N GLN A 42 12.15 21.47 10.68
CA GLN A 42 11.51 22.71 10.25
C GLN A 42 10.88 22.63 8.86
N SER A 43 11.24 21.64 8.05
CA SER A 43 10.71 21.48 6.69
C SER A 43 9.19 21.26 6.67
N GLU A 44 8.54 21.79 5.65
CA GLU A 44 7.08 21.63 5.45
C GLU A 44 6.69 20.17 5.26
N THR A 45 7.53 19.40 4.57
CA THR A 45 7.36 17.95 4.41
C THR A 45 7.31 17.23 5.75
N THR A 46 8.24 17.51 6.67
CA THR A 46 8.22 16.92 8.01
C THR A 46 6.99 17.34 8.80
N LYS A 47 6.57 18.60 8.71
CA LYS A 47 5.31 19.05 9.35
C LYS A 47 4.11 18.29 8.81
N ALA A 48 4.00 18.11 7.49
CA ALA A 48 2.92 17.34 6.88
C ALA A 48 2.95 15.86 7.31
N LEU A 49 4.11 15.20 7.24
CA LEU A 49 4.28 13.80 7.63
C LEU A 49 4.01 13.57 9.12
N SER A 50 4.52 14.45 9.99
CA SER A 50 4.27 14.40 11.44
C SER A 50 2.81 14.73 11.82
N THR A 51 2.04 15.36 10.93
CA THR A 51 0.61 15.69 11.13
C THR A 51 -0.34 14.68 10.49
N TRP A 52 0.00 14.06 9.37
CA TRP A 52 -0.93 13.17 8.63
C TRP A 52 -0.38 11.78 8.34
N GLY A 53 0.91 11.54 8.63
CA GLY A 53 1.62 10.37 8.10
C GLY A 53 1.76 10.51 6.58
N THR A 54 1.85 9.38 5.88
CA THR A 54 1.93 9.35 4.41
C THR A 54 0.56 9.24 3.72
N LYS A 55 -0.55 9.30 4.49
CA LYS A 55 -1.90 8.92 4.06
C LYS A 55 -2.62 9.91 3.13
N SER A 56 -2.08 11.10 2.90
CA SER A 56 -2.78 12.07 2.07
C SER A 56 -2.74 11.65 0.60
N VAL A 57 -3.92 11.52 0.01
CA VAL A 57 -4.11 11.21 -1.42
C VAL A 57 -4.44 12.44 -2.26
N ARG A 58 -4.64 13.62 -1.62
CA ARG A 58 -5.12 14.84 -2.28
C ARG A 58 -4.19 15.31 -3.41
N GLY A 59 -2.88 15.40 -3.13
CA GLY A 59 -1.89 15.84 -4.12
C GLY A 59 -1.88 14.97 -5.36
N LYS A 60 -1.94 13.64 -5.18
CA LYS A 60 -2.04 12.69 -6.29
C LYS A 60 -3.37 12.81 -7.05
N ASN A 61 -4.49 12.97 -6.35
CA ASN A 61 -5.80 13.13 -7.00
C ASN A 61 -5.87 14.39 -7.88
N ALA A 62 -5.25 15.48 -7.41
CA ALA A 62 -5.23 16.78 -8.09
C ALA A 62 -4.46 16.73 -9.42
N VAL A 63 -3.51 15.81 -9.57
CA VAL A 63 -2.74 15.59 -10.80
C VAL A 63 -3.09 14.27 -11.49
N CYS A 64 -4.29 13.75 -11.23
CA CYS A 64 -4.83 12.49 -11.75
C CYS A 64 -3.84 11.30 -11.70
N ALA A 65 -3.19 11.11 -10.55
CA ALA A 65 -2.22 10.04 -10.28
C ALA A 65 -2.69 9.06 -9.19
N ILE A 66 -4.00 8.88 -9.04
CA ILE A 66 -4.60 7.83 -8.20
C ILE A 66 -5.09 6.70 -9.10
N ALA A 67 -4.81 5.45 -8.74
CA ALA A 67 -5.44 4.31 -9.39
C ALA A 67 -6.89 4.19 -8.88
N PHE A 68 -7.89 4.62 -9.65
CA PHE A 68 -9.30 4.45 -9.33
C PHE A 68 -9.89 3.27 -10.08
N ARG A 69 -10.54 2.33 -9.37
CA ARG A 69 -11.10 1.07 -9.91
C ARG A 69 -10.14 0.37 -10.86
N HIS A 70 -9.03 -0.14 -10.33
CA HIS A 70 -7.97 -0.80 -11.09
C HIS A 70 -7.46 -0.01 -12.31
N PHE A 71 -6.96 1.20 -12.07
CA PHE A 71 -6.41 2.09 -13.11
C PHE A 71 -7.39 2.50 -14.22
N GLN A 72 -8.70 2.24 -14.09
CA GLN A 72 -9.68 2.73 -15.06
C GLN A 72 -9.68 4.26 -15.14
N ASP A 73 -9.42 4.94 -14.03
CA ASP A 73 -9.25 6.40 -13.99
C ASP A 73 -8.07 6.79 -13.08
N GLY A 74 -7.52 7.98 -13.33
CA GLY A 74 -6.46 8.63 -12.55
C GLY A 74 -7.00 9.50 -11.41
N HIS A 75 -8.31 9.72 -11.38
CA HIS A 75 -8.98 10.73 -10.56
C HIS A 75 -10.24 10.19 -9.87
N MET A 76 -10.49 10.68 -8.67
CA MET A 76 -11.74 10.49 -7.93
C MET A 76 -12.41 11.85 -7.68
N GLU A 77 -13.65 11.99 -8.15
CA GLU A 77 -14.45 13.20 -7.95
C GLU A 77 -14.61 13.57 -6.47
N SER A 78 -14.74 12.56 -5.60
CA SER A 78 -14.87 12.74 -4.16
C SER A 78 -13.94 11.81 -3.40
N LEU A 79 -13.06 12.39 -2.57
CA LEU A 79 -12.17 11.69 -1.66
C LEU A 79 -12.80 11.40 -0.29
N LYS A 80 -14.10 11.71 -0.12
CA LYS A 80 -14.80 11.51 1.15
C LYS A 80 -14.70 10.05 1.59
N GLY A 81 -14.18 9.83 2.80
CA GLY A 81 -14.01 8.50 3.39
C GLY A 81 -12.66 7.84 3.10
N ILE A 82 -11.82 8.45 2.27
CA ILE A 82 -10.43 8.04 2.01
C ILE A 82 -9.41 9.18 2.17
N ASP A 83 -9.85 10.41 2.45
CA ASP A 83 -8.96 11.51 2.82
C ASP A 83 -8.32 11.29 4.20
N GLU A 84 -7.22 12.01 4.48
CA GLU A 84 -6.48 11.84 5.73
C GLU A 84 -7.32 12.14 7.00
N GLN A 85 -8.36 12.98 6.92
CA GLN A 85 -9.24 13.26 8.05
C GLN A 85 -10.14 12.07 8.39
N ALA A 86 -10.55 11.28 7.40
CA ALA A 86 -11.33 10.06 7.62
C ALA A 86 -10.60 9.02 8.50
N PHE A 87 -9.26 9.05 8.53
CA PHE A 87 -8.45 8.16 9.36
C PHE A 87 -8.09 8.76 10.72
N ALA A 88 -8.05 10.08 10.84
CA ALA A 88 -7.60 10.78 12.05
C ALA A 88 -8.44 10.44 13.30
N THR A 89 -9.71 10.11 13.12
CA THR A 89 -10.63 9.73 14.22
C THR A 89 -10.31 8.38 14.86
N TYR A 90 -9.54 7.53 14.19
CA TYR A 90 -9.14 6.21 14.68
C TYR A 90 -7.72 6.20 15.25
N GLU A 91 -6.98 7.29 15.10
CA GLU A 91 -5.60 7.41 15.55
C GLU A 91 -5.52 7.53 17.07
N GLN A 92 -4.70 6.68 17.70
CA GLN A 92 -4.48 6.66 19.14
C GLN A 92 -3.17 7.33 19.54
N LYS A 93 -2.11 7.11 18.76
CA LYS A 93 -0.76 7.54 19.11
C LYS A 93 0.13 7.64 17.87
N ARG A 94 1.13 8.52 17.92
CA ARG A 94 2.25 8.58 16.98
C ARG A 94 3.57 8.13 17.57
N PHE A 95 4.43 7.60 16.72
CA PHE A 95 5.79 7.21 17.08
C PHE A 95 6.73 7.30 15.87
N SER A 96 8.02 7.18 16.13
CA SER A 96 9.06 7.20 15.10
C SER A 96 9.80 5.87 15.00
N CYS A 97 10.37 5.62 13.83
CA CYS A 97 11.44 4.65 13.69
C CYS A 97 12.67 5.09 14.51
N VAL A 98 13.54 4.14 14.84
CA VAL A 98 14.76 4.39 15.63
C VAL A 98 15.58 5.54 15.01
N GLY A 99 15.83 6.59 15.79
CA GLY A 99 16.63 7.75 15.39
C GLY A 99 15.94 8.72 14.42
N CYS A 100 14.70 8.47 14.01
CA CYS A 100 13.97 9.34 13.09
C CYS A 100 13.26 10.48 13.84
N PRO A 101 13.46 11.75 13.47
CA PRO A 101 12.81 12.89 14.12
C PRO A 101 11.41 13.21 13.59
N ILE A 102 10.93 12.52 12.55
CA ILE A 102 9.70 12.87 11.83
C ILE A 102 8.43 12.35 12.53
N SER A 103 8.49 11.19 13.17
CA SER A 103 7.34 10.56 13.85
C SER A 103 6.09 10.40 12.96
N CYS A 104 6.27 9.92 11.73
CA CYS A 104 5.17 9.72 10.77
C CYS A 104 4.28 8.51 11.07
N ARG A 105 4.74 7.55 11.89
CA ARG A 105 3.99 6.31 12.16
C ARG A 105 2.91 6.54 13.19
N GLN A 106 1.82 5.80 13.03
CA GLN A 106 0.61 5.91 13.83
C GLN A 106 0.14 4.54 14.30
N ILE A 107 -0.50 4.52 15.46
CA ILE A 107 -1.30 3.40 15.98
C ILE A 107 -2.76 3.77 15.78
N PHE A 108 -3.53 2.87 15.19
CA PHE A 108 -4.96 3.01 14.95
C PHE A 108 -5.74 1.98 15.74
N ARG A 109 -6.94 2.35 16.16
CA ARG A 109 -7.90 1.47 16.81
C ARG A 109 -9.30 1.78 16.31
N ILE A 110 -10.05 0.72 16.01
CA ILE A 110 -11.45 0.80 15.61
C ILE A 110 -12.31 0.37 16.80
N ASP A 111 -13.12 1.27 17.34
CA ASP A 111 -13.95 0.99 18.52
C ASP A 111 -15.38 0.53 18.19
N THR A 112 -15.87 0.80 16.98
CA THR A 112 -17.27 0.53 16.60
C THR A 112 -17.41 -0.06 15.20
N GLY A 113 -18.58 -0.62 14.91
CA GLY A 113 -18.92 -1.20 13.61
C GLY A 113 -18.38 -2.63 13.42
N PRO A 114 -18.42 -3.16 12.19
CA PRO A 114 -18.09 -4.56 11.89
C PRO A 114 -16.62 -4.93 12.14
N TYR A 115 -15.76 -3.93 12.35
CA TYR A 115 -14.32 -4.10 12.57
C TYR A 115 -13.87 -3.64 13.96
N ALA A 116 -14.82 -3.48 14.89
CA ALA A 116 -14.51 -3.12 16.27
C ALA A 116 -13.50 -4.09 16.90
N GLY A 117 -12.56 -3.54 17.66
CA GLY A 117 -11.47 -4.28 18.30
C GLY A 117 -10.22 -4.46 17.43
N ALA A 118 -10.25 -4.05 16.15
CA ALA A 118 -9.04 -4.02 15.34
C ALA A 118 -8.11 -2.89 15.79
N GLU A 119 -6.86 -3.23 16.06
CA GLU A 119 -5.82 -2.30 16.51
C GLU A 119 -4.48 -2.69 15.87
N GLY A 120 -3.68 -1.69 15.50
CA GLY A 120 -2.31 -1.91 15.04
C GLY A 120 -1.69 -0.66 14.45
N GLU A 121 -0.51 -0.81 13.84
CA GLU A 121 0.33 0.32 13.44
C GLU A 121 0.50 0.48 11.93
N ALA A 122 1.07 1.63 11.55
CA ALA A 122 1.72 1.87 10.26
C ALA A 122 0.82 1.85 9.01
N ILE A 123 -0.39 2.41 9.09
CA ILE A 123 -1.18 2.72 7.88
C ILE A 123 -0.44 3.78 7.04
N GLU A 124 0.12 3.33 5.92
CA GLU A 124 0.81 4.20 4.96
C GLU A 124 -0.11 4.61 3.80
N GLY A 125 0.30 5.61 3.01
CA GLY A 125 -0.45 6.14 1.87
C GLY A 125 -0.77 5.10 0.80
N ASN A 126 0.07 4.08 0.62
CA ASN A 126 -0.23 2.97 -0.29
C ASN A 126 -1.48 2.21 0.16
N SER A 127 -1.66 1.94 1.46
CA SER A 127 -2.86 1.25 1.95
C SER A 127 -4.16 2.00 1.63
N VAL A 128 -4.12 3.34 1.70
CA VAL A 128 -5.26 4.20 1.38
C VAL A 128 -5.54 4.20 -0.13
N GLN A 129 -4.51 4.28 -0.97
CA GLN A 129 -4.66 4.25 -2.42
C GLN A 129 -5.12 2.87 -2.91
N ASP A 130 -4.50 1.81 -2.42
CA ASP A 130 -4.72 0.43 -2.84
C ASP A 130 -6.05 -0.12 -2.38
N PHE A 131 -6.31 -0.14 -1.07
CA PHE A 131 -7.59 -0.67 -0.59
C PHE A 131 -8.71 0.35 -0.73
N GLY A 132 -8.41 1.65 -0.72
CA GLY A 132 -9.40 2.70 -0.90
C GLY A 132 -9.72 2.96 -2.36
N ALA A 133 -8.86 3.68 -3.07
CA ALA A 133 -9.15 4.15 -4.43
C ALA A 133 -9.18 3.03 -5.48
N LYS A 134 -8.18 2.13 -5.48
CA LYS A 134 -8.03 1.07 -6.50
C LYS A 134 -9.18 0.06 -6.43
N LEU A 135 -9.77 -0.13 -5.24
CA LEU A 135 -10.95 -1.01 -5.04
C LEU A 135 -12.27 -0.26 -4.82
N ASP A 136 -12.28 1.08 -4.88
CA ASP A 136 -13.42 1.97 -4.59
C ASP A 136 -14.07 1.73 -3.21
N ILE A 137 -13.28 1.38 -2.18
CA ILE A 137 -13.76 1.25 -0.80
C ILE A 137 -13.62 2.59 -0.10
N ARG A 138 -14.76 3.24 0.18
CA ARG A 138 -14.80 4.56 0.83
C ARG A 138 -15.14 4.49 2.32
N TYR A 139 -14.56 3.51 3.00
CA TYR A 139 -14.80 3.24 4.42
C TYR A 139 -13.47 3.00 5.15
N ALA A 140 -12.98 4.04 5.84
CA ALA A 140 -11.67 4.02 6.52
C ALA A 140 -11.48 2.81 7.47
N PRO A 141 -12.45 2.39 8.30
CA PRO A 141 -12.31 1.16 9.10
C PRO A 141 -12.06 -0.11 8.29
N ALA A 142 -12.65 -0.25 7.09
CA ALA A 142 -12.36 -1.38 6.22
C ALA A 142 -10.93 -1.32 5.68
N ILE A 143 -10.46 -0.15 5.25
CA ILE A 143 -9.10 0.05 4.76
C ILE A 143 -8.08 -0.26 5.85
N ILE A 144 -8.30 0.27 7.07
CA ILE A 144 -7.49 -0.03 8.25
C ILE A 144 -7.49 -1.54 8.51
N LYS A 145 -8.66 -2.19 8.52
CA LYS A 145 -8.73 -3.63 8.77
C LYS A 145 -8.00 -4.45 7.70
N ALA A 146 -8.09 -4.06 6.43
CA ALA A 146 -7.43 -4.76 5.32
C ALA A 146 -5.91 -4.68 5.44
N HIS A 147 -5.40 -3.49 5.76
CA HIS A 147 -3.99 -3.29 6.07
C HIS A 147 -3.53 -4.17 7.24
N LEU A 148 -4.24 -4.11 8.38
CA LEU A 148 -3.88 -4.89 9.56
C LEU A 148 -3.88 -6.39 9.28
N LEU A 149 -4.87 -6.86 8.51
CA LEU A 149 -4.95 -8.25 8.10
C LEU A 149 -3.77 -8.66 7.21
N CYS A 150 -3.33 -7.79 6.29
CA CYS A 150 -2.13 -8.05 5.48
C CYS A 150 -0.86 -8.09 6.33
N ASN A 151 -0.72 -7.18 7.30
CA ASN A 151 0.41 -7.18 8.24
C ASN A 151 0.47 -8.49 9.04
N ASP A 152 -0.66 -8.91 9.63
CA ASP A 152 -0.74 -10.13 10.43
C ASP A 152 -0.40 -11.39 9.62
N LEU A 153 -0.80 -11.41 8.35
CA LEU A 153 -0.58 -12.53 7.43
C LEU A 153 0.76 -12.46 6.68
N GLY A 154 1.50 -11.36 6.81
CA GLY A 154 2.78 -11.15 6.11
C GLY A 154 2.62 -10.97 4.59
N LEU A 155 1.55 -10.30 4.17
CA LEU A 155 1.25 -10.00 2.77
C LEU A 155 1.65 -8.58 2.40
N ASP A 156 2.09 -8.42 1.15
CA ASP A 156 2.33 -7.11 0.54
C ASP A 156 1.00 -6.49 0.10
N ILE A 157 0.65 -5.33 0.66
CA ILE A 157 -0.62 -4.64 0.44
C ILE A 157 -0.83 -4.27 -1.04
N ASP A 158 0.23 -3.79 -1.71
CA ASP A 158 0.15 -3.31 -3.08
C ASP A 158 -0.17 -4.48 -4.03
N THR A 159 0.54 -5.59 -3.85
CA THR A 159 0.35 -6.82 -4.63
C THR A 159 -1.04 -7.44 -4.39
N VAL A 160 -1.51 -7.47 -3.14
CA VAL A 160 -2.86 -7.96 -2.81
C VAL A 160 -3.92 -7.11 -3.50
N ALA A 161 -3.84 -5.78 -3.37
CA ALA A 161 -4.84 -4.90 -3.95
C ALA A 161 -4.82 -4.92 -5.48
N GLU A 162 -3.64 -5.05 -6.10
CA GLU A 162 -3.52 -5.18 -7.54
C GLU A 162 -4.17 -6.48 -8.05
N SER A 163 -3.84 -7.60 -7.41
CA SER A 163 -4.44 -8.90 -7.76
C SER A 163 -5.96 -8.91 -7.56
N VAL A 164 -6.47 -8.29 -6.50
CA VAL A 164 -7.93 -8.19 -6.25
C VAL A 164 -8.59 -7.20 -7.22
N GLY A 165 -7.98 -6.05 -7.49
CA GLY A 165 -8.48 -5.05 -8.44
C GLY A 165 -8.60 -5.62 -9.85
N TRP A 166 -7.56 -6.32 -10.30
CA TRP A 166 -7.57 -7.05 -11.57
C TRP A 166 -8.70 -8.07 -11.66
N ALA A 167 -8.93 -8.84 -10.59
CA ALA A 167 -10.03 -9.80 -10.58
C ALA A 167 -11.40 -9.12 -10.65
N PHE A 168 -11.56 -7.97 -9.97
CA PHE A 168 -12.80 -7.20 -10.00
C PHE A 168 -13.07 -6.65 -11.41
N GLU A 169 -12.06 -6.10 -12.08
CA GLU A 169 -12.22 -5.61 -13.45
C GLU A 169 -12.47 -6.75 -14.45
N CYS A 170 -11.76 -7.87 -14.32
CA CYS A 170 -12.02 -9.06 -15.14
C CYS A 170 -13.46 -9.56 -14.97
N TYR A 171 -14.00 -9.52 -13.75
CA TYR A 171 -15.38 -9.90 -13.48
C TYR A 171 -16.38 -8.89 -14.08
N GLU A 172 -16.11 -7.59 -13.93
CA GLU A 172 -16.92 -6.52 -14.52
C GLU A 172 -16.99 -6.62 -16.05
N LYS A 173 -15.89 -6.97 -16.71
CA LYS A 173 -15.83 -7.19 -18.17
C LYS A 173 -16.30 -8.59 -18.62
N GLY A 174 -16.69 -9.47 -17.70
CA GLY A 174 -17.17 -10.82 -18.01
C GLY A 174 -16.07 -11.83 -18.40
N LEU A 175 -14.79 -11.51 -18.14
CA LEU A 175 -13.67 -12.44 -18.32
C LEU A 175 -13.62 -13.48 -17.19
N LEU A 176 -14.07 -13.09 -16.00
CA LEU A 176 -14.32 -13.99 -14.87
C LEU A 176 -15.82 -14.12 -14.62
N THR A 177 -16.24 -15.32 -14.27
CA THR A 177 -17.61 -15.66 -13.87
C THR A 177 -17.65 -16.04 -12.39
N GLU A 178 -18.85 -16.09 -11.82
CA GLU A 178 -19.04 -16.58 -10.44
C GLU A 178 -18.57 -18.04 -10.26
N GLY A 179 -18.57 -18.84 -11.34
CA GLY A 179 -18.00 -20.19 -11.32
C GLY A 179 -16.48 -20.18 -11.15
N ASP A 180 -15.78 -19.27 -11.83
CA ASP A 180 -14.31 -19.15 -11.75
C ASP A 180 -13.85 -18.71 -10.36
N THR A 181 -14.67 -17.92 -9.66
CA THR A 181 -14.37 -17.38 -8.33
C THR A 181 -14.84 -18.27 -7.19
N GLY A 182 -15.42 -19.44 -7.48
CA GLY A 182 -15.95 -20.36 -6.48
C GLY A 182 -17.19 -19.83 -5.75
N GLY A 183 -18.06 -19.09 -6.44
CA GLY A 183 -19.28 -18.52 -5.88
C GLY A 183 -19.10 -17.13 -5.26
N VAL A 184 -17.91 -16.52 -5.39
CA VAL A 184 -17.64 -15.20 -4.81
C VAL A 184 -17.96 -14.12 -5.85
N ARG A 185 -19.03 -13.37 -5.62
CA ARG A 185 -19.38 -12.22 -6.46
C ARG A 185 -18.40 -11.07 -6.21
N LEU A 186 -17.75 -10.59 -7.27
CA LEU A 186 -16.79 -9.48 -7.19
C LEU A 186 -17.50 -8.16 -7.56
N LYS A 187 -17.40 -7.16 -6.69
CA LYS A 187 -18.06 -5.86 -6.86
C LYS A 187 -17.22 -4.75 -6.22
N TRP A 188 -16.93 -3.70 -6.98
CA TRP A 188 -16.26 -2.49 -6.47
C TRP A 188 -16.89 -1.97 -5.16
N GLY A 189 -16.04 -1.60 -4.21
CA GLY A 189 -16.42 -1.14 -2.88
C GLY A 189 -16.83 -2.22 -1.88
N ASP A 190 -16.90 -3.51 -2.27
CA ASP A 190 -17.22 -4.60 -1.34
C ASP A 190 -16.01 -5.00 -0.49
N HIS A 191 -15.87 -4.31 0.64
CA HIS A 191 -14.83 -4.57 1.61
C HIS A 191 -14.99 -5.91 2.35
N GLN A 192 -16.18 -6.52 2.41
CA GLN A 192 -16.33 -7.84 3.05
C GLN A 192 -15.74 -8.93 2.17
N THR A 193 -15.98 -8.83 0.86
CA THR A 193 -15.37 -9.71 -0.14
C THR A 193 -13.85 -9.55 -0.14
N LEU A 194 -13.33 -8.32 -0.03
CA LEU A 194 -11.89 -8.09 0.15
C LEU A 194 -11.30 -8.88 1.33
N MET A 195 -11.91 -8.82 2.52
CA MET A 195 -11.40 -9.56 3.70
C MET A 195 -11.35 -11.08 3.47
N LYS A 196 -12.35 -11.62 2.76
CA LYS A 196 -12.39 -13.05 2.40
C LYS A 196 -11.26 -13.38 1.43
N LEU A 197 -11.06 -12.57 0.40
CA LEU A 197 -10.02 -12.77 -0.61
C LEU A 197 -8.62 -12.67 0.00
N ILE A 198 -8.35 -11.71 0.90
CA ILE A 198 -7.06 -11.61 1.60
C ILE A 198 -6.74 -12.92 2.33
N ASN A 199 -7.71 -13.49 3.06
CA ASN A 199 -7.53 -14.78 3.73
C ASN A 199 -7.31 -15.92 2.72
N GLN A 200 -8.11 -15.97 1.66
CA GLN A 200 -7.95 -17.00 0.63
C GLN A 200 -6.58 -16.93 -0.06
N ILE A 201 -6.05 -15.72 -0.30
CA ILE A 201 -4.70 -15.48 -0.83
C ILE A 201 -3.65 -16.00 0.15
N ALA A 202 -3.70 -15.56 1.41
CA ALA A 202 -2.71 -15.96 2.42
C ALA A 202 -2.62 -17.47 2.61
N TYR A 203 -3.76 -18.17 2.57
CA TYR A 203 -3.83 -19.60 2.77
C TYR A 203 -3.87 -20.41 1.48
N ARG A 204 -3.78 -19.77 0.30
CA ARG A 204 -3.88 -20.41 -1.02
C ARG A 204 -5.11 -21.33 -1.14
N ARG A 205 -6.30 -20.79 -0.88
CA ARG A 205 -7.56 -21.54 -0.89
C ARG A 205 -8.51 -21.02 -1.96
N GLY A 206 -9.08 -21.94 -2.73
CA GLY A 206 -10.06 -21.61 -3.77
C GLY A 206 -9.49 -20.59 -4.75
N PHE A 207 -10.26 -19.56 -5.08
CA PHE A 207 -9.83 -18.50 -5.99
C PHE A 207 -8.57 -17.75 -5.52
N GLY A 208 -8.33 -17.69 -4.20
CA GLY A 208 -7.14 -17.07 -3.66
C GLY A 208 -5.82 -17.77 -4.02
N ASP A 209 -5.82 -19.04 -4.41
CA ASP A 209 -4.59 -19.70 -4.90
C ASP A 209 -4.13 -19.10 -6.24
N ILE A 210 -5.07 -18.75 -7.12
CA ILE A 210 -4.78 -18.07 -8.38
C ILE A 210 -4.28 -16.65 -8.09
N LEU A 211 -4.98 -15.90 -7.23
CA LEU A 211 -4.59 -14.53 -6.88
C LEU A 211 -3.24 -14.47 -6.16
N ALA A 212 -2.85 -15.51 -5.41
CA ALA A 212 -1.56 -15.57 -4.73
C ALA A 212 -0.35 -15.64 -5.68
N GLU A 213 -0.57 -15.83 -6.99
CA GLU A 213 0.47 -15.81 -8.00
C GLU A 213 0.87 -14.41 -8.48
N GLY A 214 0.10 -13.36 -8.14
CA GLY A 214 0.27 -12.01 -8.69
C GLY A 214 -0.25 -11.89 -10.13
N VAL A 215 -0.61 -10.68 -10.56
CA VAL A 215 -1.40 -10.49 -11.79
C VAL A 215 -0.75 -11.05 -13.05
N ARG A 216 0.59 -10.98 -13.15
CA ARG A 216 1.32 -11.50 -14.33
C ARG A 216 1.13 -13.00 -14.55
N ARG A 217 1.06 -13.79 -13.47
CA ARG A 217 0.90 -15.25 -13.57
C ARG A 217 -0.58 -15.63 -13.47
N ALA A 218 -1.35 -14.96 -12.62
CA ALA A 218 -2.78 -15.16 -12.47
C ALA A 218 -3.52 -14.97 -13.80
N SER A 219 -3.16 -13.95 -14.59
CA SER A 219 -3.79 -13.70 -15.90
C SER A 219 -3.48 -14.78 -16.93
N GLY A 220 -2.27 -15.36 -16.91
CA GLY A 220 -1.94 -16.51 -17.75
C GLY A 220 -2.73 -17.77 -17.38
N ILE A 221 -3.06 -17.96 -16.10
CA ILE A 221 -3.88 -19.08 -15.62
C ILE A 221 -5.34 -18.91 -16.05
N ILE A 222 -5.90 -17.71 -15.90
CA ILE A 222 -7.28 -17.42 -16.30
C ILE A 222 -7.45 -17.36 -17.82
N GLY A 223 -6.48 -16.79 -18.52
CA GLY A 223 -6.52 -16.56 -19.96
C GLY A 223 -7.62 -15.56 -20.34
N ARG A 224 -8.32 -15.81 -21.46
CA ARG A 224 -9.47 -15.01 -21.93
C ARG A 224 -9.14 -13.51 -22.15
N GLY A 225 -7.90 -13.19 -22.49
CA GLY A 225 -7.45 -11.79 -22.66
C GLY A 225 -7.34 -11.01 -21.34
N SER A 226 -7.43 -11.68 -20.19
CA SER A 226 -7.28 -11.03 -18.88
C SER A 226 -5.88 -10.46 -18.64
N ASP A 227 -4.89 -10.85 -19.44
CA ASP A 227 -3.53 -10.31 -19.44
C ASP A 227 -3.47 -8.86 -19.94
N GLU A 228 -4.42 -8.42 -20.76
CA GLU A 228 -4.53 -7.00 -21.16
C GLU A 228 -4.83 -6.08 -19.96
N LEU A 229 -5.41 -6.63 -18.90
CA LEU A 229 -5.71 -5.94 -17.66
C LEU A 229 -4.61 -6.14 -16.60
N ALA A 230 -3.64 -7.03 -16.81
CA ALA A 230 -2.64 -7.35 -15.80
C ALA A 230 -1.54 -6.29 -15.74
N VAL A 231 -1.75 -5.24 -14.94
CA VAL A 231 -0.83 -4.11 -14.85
C VAL A 231 0.37 -4.47 -13.98
N SER A 232 1.52 -4.69 -14.62
CA SER A 232 2.77 -5.07 -13.94
C SER A 232 3.99 -4.49 -14.63
N MET A 233 5.10 -4.44 -13.91
CA MET A 233 6.38 -3.96 -14.42
C MET A 233 7.53 -4.83 -13.91
N LYS A 234 8.31 -5.38 -14.85
CA LYS A 234 9.35 -6.40 -14.59
C LYS A 234 8.82 -7.63 -13.82
N GLY A 235 7.53 -7.94 -13.98
CA GLY A 235 6.86 -9.04 -13.30
C GLY A 235 6.42 -8.76 -11.86
N GLN A 236 6.60 -7.54 -11.36
CA GLN A 236 6.00 -7.07 -10.12
C GLN A 236 4.71 -6.32 -10.43
N ASP A 237 3.64 -6.65 -9.71
CA ASP A 237 2.35 -5.96 -9.71
C ASP A 237 2.53 -4.45 -9.54
N LEU A 238 1.80 -3.64 -10.31
CA LEU A 238 1.99 -2.19 -10.31
C LEU A 238 1.30 -1.53 -9.11
N TYR A 239 2.02 -0.68 -8.39
CA TYR A 239 1.51 -0.08 -7.16
C TYR A 239 0.58 1.12 -7.47
N GLU A 240 0.99 2.00 -8.39
CA GLU A 240 0.42 3.34 -8.49
C GLU A 240 0.18 3.77 -9.94
N ASP A 241 -0.74 4.72 -10.12
CA ASP A 241 -0.99 5.33 -11.42
C ASP A 241 0.15 6.28 -11.78
N MET A 242 0.69 6.12 -12.99
CA MET A 242 1.85 6.84 -13.48
C MET A 242 1.61 7.46 -14.85
N ARG A 243 0.35 7.54 -15.29
CA ARG A 243 0.00 8.03 -16.63
C ARG A 243 0.36 9.51 -16.79
N LEU A 244 0.12 10.33 -15.78
CA LEU A 244 0.42 11.77 -15.81
C LEU A 244 1.81 12.17 -15.28
N PRO A 245 2.27 11.72 -14.09
CA PRO A 245 3.55 12.17 -13.54
C PRO A 245 4.74 11.48 -14.23
N LYS A 246 5.36 12.16 -15.21
CA LYS A 246 6.34 11.54 -16.13
C LYS A 246 7.67 11.24 -15.46
N GLY A 247 8.15 12.10 -14.56
CA GLY A 247 9.36 11.84 -13.80
C GLY A 247 9.16 10.66 -12.85
N TYR A 248 8.01 10.60 -12.19
CA TYR A 248 7.59 9.52 -11.33
C TYR A 248 7.52 8.18 -12.07
N ALA A 249 6.88 8.20 -13.26
CA ALA A 249 6.78 7.05 -14.16
C ALA A 249 8.16 6.57 -14.60
N LEU A 250 9.06 7.48 -14.97
CA LEU A 250 10.44 7.13 -15.35
C LEU A 250 11.19 6.48 -14.18
N GLY A 251 11.05 7.01 -12.96
CA GLY A 251 11.64 6.44 -11.76
C GLY A 251 11.17 5.00 -11.51
N ALA A 252 9.86 4.75 -11.61
CA ALA A 252 9.32 3.41 -11.46
C ALA A 252 9.74 2.48 -12.61
N ALA A 253 9.73 2.98 -13.85
CA ALA A 253 10.19 2.26 -15.04
C ALA A 253 11.65 1.79 -14.92
N LEU A 254 12.51 2.59 -14.30
CA LEU A 254 13.92 2.29 -14.10
C LEU A 254 14.23 1.61 -12.76
N SER A 255 13.26 1.49 -11.86
CA SER A 255 13.40 0.81 -10.57
C SER A 255 13.96 -0.61 -10.75
N THR A 256 15.02 -0.94 -10.01
CA THR A 256 15.70 -2.24 -10.10
C THR A 256 14.87 -3.38 -9.51
N ARG A 257 13.84 -3.07 -8.71
CA ARG A 257 13.02 -4.03 -7.98
C ARG A 257 11.59 -4.23 -8.53
N GLY A 258 11.24 -3.55 -9.63
CA GLY A 258 9.92 -3.66 -10.26
C GLY A 258 9.03 -2.42 -10.08
N GLY A 259 7.72 -2.60 -10.30
CA GLY A 259 6.70 -1.54 -10.42
C GLY A 259 6.37 -0.74 -9.16
N GLY A 260 7.36 -0.06 -8.58
CA GLY A 260 7.20 0.79 -7.40
C GLY A 260 8.10 2.02 -7.37
N HIS A 261 7.73 2.99 -6.54
CA HIS A 261 8.27 4.35 -6.60
C HIS A 261 9.48 4.64 -5.70
N CYS A 262 9.74 3.84 -4.66
CA CYS A 262 10.79 4.18 -3.67
C CYS A 262 12.23 3.99 -4.18
N SER A 263 12.45 3.94 -5.50
CA SER A 263 13.76 3.72 -6.12
C SER A 263 13.97 4.64 -7.32
N GLY A 264 13.66 5.94 -7.15
CA GLY A 264 13.99 6.97 -8.12
C GLY A 264 12.82 7.85 -8.57
N SER A 265 11.61 7.64 -8.05
CA SER A 265 10.45 8.44 -8.44
C SER A 265 10.37 9.75 -7.64
N PRO A 266 10.43 10.93 -8.29
CA PRO A 266 10.39 12.22 -7.62
C PRO A 266 8.97 12.56 -7.12
N MET A 267 8.87 13.04 -5.88
CA MET A 267 7.57 13.44 -5.31
C MET A 267 7.11 14.85 -5.72
N VAL A 268 7.99 15.63 -6.38
CA VAL A 268 7.73 17.05 -6.73
C VAL A 268 6.54 17.22 -7.66
N GLU A 269 6.22 16.22 -8.48
CA GLU A 269 5.10 16.24 -9.42
C GLU A 269 3.73 16.12 -8.73
N PHE A 270 3.70 15.82 -7.43
CA PHE A 270 2.46 15.77 -6.62
C PHE A 270 2.30 16.97 -5.69
N SER A 271 3.28 17.87 -5.66
CA SER A 271 3.19 19.10 -4.89
C SER A 271 2.32 20.09 -5.67
N SER A 272 1.06 20.22 -5.28
CA SER A 272 0.22 21.33 -5.75
C SER A 272 0.79 22.64 -5.20
N HIS A 273 1.18 23.56 -6.08
CA HIS A 273 1.42 24.96 -5.74
C HIS A 273 0.17 25.62 -5.16
#